data_AF-A0A2A2S489-F1
#
_entry.id   AF-A0A2A2S489-F1
#
_cell.length_a   1.000
_cell.length_b   1.000
_cell.length_c   1.000
_cell.angle_alpha   90.00
_cell.angle_beta   90.00
_cell.angle_gamma   90.00
#
_symmetry.space_group_name_H-M   'P 1'
#
loop_
_entity.id
_entity.type
_entity.pdbx_description
1 polymer ?
#
loop_
_entity_poly.entity_id
_entity_poly.type
_entity_poly.pdbx_seq_one_letter_code
_entity_poly.pdbx_strand_id
1 'polypeptide(L)'
;MLTENDVINTLETHLISLGYSIKKKSTTIQTGIDLVAENSNETLYIEAKGETSSKKGTNRYGLTFSPNQIKSHVARAILTSMIISQQKPAGSKTKVAIALPDNFGHRNLSEKILQPLKQLSITIFLIKADGSVSVL
;
A
#
# COMPACT_ATOMS: atom_id res chain seq x y z
N MET A 1 -12.91 9.42 -2.90
CA MET A 1 -12.86 8.34 -1.91
C MET A 1 -12.29 7.11 -2.56
N LEU A 2 -11.18 6.59 -2.06
CA LEU A 2 -10.51 5.41 -2.59
C LEU A 2 -10.74 4.20 -1.69
N THR A 3 -11.26 3.11 -2.26
CA THR A 3 -11.19 1.79 -1.65
C THR A 3 -9.78 1.22 -1.79
N GLU A 4 -9.49 0.13 -1.07
CA GLU A 4 -8.23 -0.61 -1.23
C GLU A 4 -8.05 -1.09 -2.68
N ASN A 5 -9.12 -1.51 -3.35
CA ASN A 5 -9.08 -1.91 -4.76
C ASN A 5 -8.69 -0.74 -5.68
N ASP A 6 -9.21 0.46 -5.43
CA ASP A 6 -8.88 1.65 -6.24
C ASP A 6 -7.40 2.01 -6.10
N VAL A 7 -6.86 1.91 -4.88
CA VAL A 7 -5.44 2.11 -4.59
C VAL A 7 -4.58 1.08 -5.33
N ILE A 8 -4.93 -0.21 -5.26
CA ILE A 8 -4.20 -1.28 -5.94
C ILE A 8 -4.23 -1.09 -7.45
N ASN A 9 -5.40 -0.82 -8.04
CA ASN A 9 -5.56 -0.66 -9.49
C ASN A 9 -4.75 0.53 -10.03
N THR A 10 -4.77 1.64 -9.29
CA THR A 10 -4.01 2.84 -9.67
C THR A 10 -2.51 2.58 -9.59
N LEU A 11 -2.06 1.94 -8.50
CA LEU A 11 -0.64 1.64 -8.32
C LEU A 11 -0.14 0.60 -9.33
N GLU A 12 -0.95 -0.40 -9.66
CA GLU A 12 -0.65 -1.35 -10.74
C GLU A 12 -0.38 -0.63 -12.06
N THR A 13 -1.27 0.29 -12.45
CA THR A 13 -1.12 1.07 -13.69
C THR A 13 0.18 1.88 -13.68
N HIS A 14 0.48 2.50 -12.54
CA HIS A 14 1.72 3.26 -12.34
C HIS A 14 2.98 2.38 -12.40
N LEU A 15 2.97 1.21 -11.77
CA LEU A 15 4.11 0.31 -11.78
C LEU A 15 4.36 -0.29 -13.16
N ILE A 16 3.29 -0.64 -13.90
CA ILE A 16 3.41 -1.10 -15.29
C ILE A 16 4.05 -0.03 -16.17
N SER A 17 3.67 1.25 -16.01
CA SER A 17 4.29 2.34 -16.78
C SER A 17 5.77 2.57 -16.42
N LEU A 18 6.20 2.13 -15.24
CA LEU A 18 7.61 2.08 -14.81
C LEU A 18 8.34 0.79 -15.21
N GLY A 19 7.71 -0.08 -16.03
CA GLY A 19 8.31 -1.30 -16.54
C GLY A 19 8.27 -2.49 -15.60
N TYR A 20 7.42 -2.46 -14.57
CA TYR A 20 7.18 -3.64 -13.73
C TYR A 20 6.18 -4.60 -14.38
N SER A 21 6.39 -5.89 -14.15
CA SER A 21 5.40 -6.95 -14.38
C SER A 21 4.68 -7.30 -13.08
N ILE A 22 3.35 -7.35 -13.10
CA ILE A 22 2.56 -7.73 -11.92
C ILE A 22 2.55 -9.25 -11.78
N LYS A 23 3.03 -9.75 -10.64
CA LYS A 23 3.11 -11.18 -10.33
C LYS A 23 1.95 -11.68 -9.48
N LYS A 24 1.42 -10.82 -8.61
CA LYS A 24 0.28 -11.15 -7.74
C LYS A 24 -0.54 -9.89 -7.51
N LYS A 25 -1.86 -10.07 -7.49
CA LYS A 25 -2.83 -9.09 -7.03
C LYS A 25 -3.88 -9.82 -6.19
N SER A 26 -3.85 -9.62 -4.89
CA SER A 26 -4.86 -10.17 -3.98
C SER A 26 -6.12 -9.32 -4.12
N THR A 27 -7.25 -9.97 -4.45
CA THR A 27 -8.56 -9.41 -4.15
C THR A 27 -8.96 -9.84 -2.73
N THR A 28 -9.95 -9.16 -2.14
CA THR A 28 -10.39 -9.16 -0.72
C THR A 28 -10.62 -10.51 0.00
N ILE A 29 -10.31 -11.66 -0.63
CA ILE A 29 -10.53 -13.03 -0.15
C ILE A 29 -9.20 -13.75 0.15
N GLN A 30 -8.07 -13.35 -0.44
CA GLN A 30 -6.77 -14.00 -0.22
C GLN A 30 -5.99 -13.36 0.95
N THR A 31 -5.33 -14.19 1.76
CA THR A 31 -4.46 -13.74 2.85
C THR A 31 -3.03 -13.48 2.32
N GLY A 32 -2.35 -12.48 2.90
CA GLY A 32 -1.00 -12.06 2.53
C GLY A 32 -0.96 -10.78 1.69
N ILE A 33 0.25 -10.37 1.28
CA ILE A 33 0.52 -9.11 0.57
C ILE A 33 -0.46 -8.83 -0.58
N ASP A 34 -0.86 -7.57 -0.74
CA ASP A 34 -1.90 -7.15 -1.68
C ASP A 34 -1.42 -7.12 -3.13
N LEU A 35 -0.21 -6.63 -3.38
CA LEU A 35 0.37 -6.50 -4.72
C LEU A 35 1.84 -6.93 -4.71
N VAL A 36 2.23 -7.72 -5.72
CA VAL A 36 3.63 -8.06 -5.99
C VAL A 36 3.95 -7.66 -7.42
N ALA A 37 4.96 -6.81 -7.58
CA ALA A 37 5.43 -6.32 -8.87
C ALA A 37 6.93 -6.60 -9.00
N GLU A 38 7.41 -6.94 -10.19
CA GLU A 38 8.81 -7.28 -10.43
C GLU A 38 9.35 -6.60 -11.68
N ASN A 39 10.58 -6.11 -11.62
CA ASN A 39 11.37 -5.72 -12.79
C ASN A 39 12.75 -6.41 -12.74
N SER A 40 13.68 -6.03 -13.63
CA SER A 40 15.01 -6.63 -13.67
C SER A 40 15.80 -6.51 -12.36
N ASN A 41 15.53 -5.44 -11.60
CA ASN A 41 16.34 -5.00 -10.46
C ASN A 41 15.77 -5.49 -9.14
N GLU A 42 14.45 -5.52 -9.00
CA GLU A 42 13.78 -5.79 -7.72
C GLU A 42 12.41 -6.44 -7.84
N THR A 43 11.97 -7.04 -6.74
CA THR A 43 10.60 -7.52 -6.52
C THR A 43 10.00 -6.72 -5.36
N LEU A 44 8.98 -5.94 -5.68
CA LEU A 44 8.30 -5.03 -4.78
C LEU A 44 7.04 -5.70 -4.21
N TYR A 45 7.01 -5.82 -2.89
CA TYR A 45 5.90 -6.39 -2.11
C TYR A 45 5.14 -5.26 -1.41
N ILE A 46 3.87 -5.10 -1.74
CA ILE A 46 3.10 -3.91 -1.37
C ILE A 46 1.83 -4.26 -0.61
N GLU A 47 1.69 -3.74 0.59
CA GLU A 47 0.41 -3.74 1.32
C GLU A 47 -0.33 -2.43 1.03
N ALA A 48 -1.54 -2.53 0.50
CA ALA A 48 -2.41 -1.40 0.21
C ALA A 48 -3.44 -1.19 1.32
N LYS A 49 -3.88 0.06 1.52
CA LYS A 49 -5.04 0.38 2.34
C LYS A 49 -5.90 1.42 1.63
N GLY A 50 -7.22 1.34 1.81
CA GLY A 50 -8.16 2.36 1.37
C GLY A 50 -8.46 3.41 2.43
N GLU A 51 -9.28 4.40 2.09
CA GLU A 51 -9.88 5.36 3.03
C GLU A 51 -11.35 5.02 3.37
N THR A 52 -11.89 3.95 2.79
CA THR A 52 -13.25 3.44 3.04
C THR A 52 -13.33 1.93 2.82
N SER A 53 -14.36 1.30 3.38
CA SER A 53 -14.70 -0.10 3.12
C SER A 53 -15.25 -0.30 1.70
N SER A 54 -14.72 -1.29 0.98
CA SER A 54 -15.29 -1.80 -0.28
C SER A 54 -16.44 -2.80 -0.06
N LYS A 55 -16.66 -3.25 1.18
CA LYS A 55 -17.65 -4.30 1.51
C LYS A 55 -19.06 -3.70 1.60
N LYS A 56 -19.85 -3.90 0.54
CA LYS A 56 -21.28 -3.59 0.51
C LYS A 56 -22.00 -4.24 1.69
N GLY A 57 -22.95 -3.53 2.28
CA GLY A 57 -23.78 -4.04 3.40
C GLY A 57 -23.14 -3.95 4.79
N THR A 58 -21.91 -3.46 4.91
CA THR A 58 -21.33 -3.14 6.23
C THR A 58 -21.80 -1.74 6.67
N ASN A 59 -21.96 -1.52 7.98
CA ASN A 59 -22.30 -0.20 8.56
C ASN A 59 -21.34 0.94 8.18
N ARG A 60 -20.22 0.62 7.53
CA ARG A 60 -19.15 1.54 7.15
C ARG A 60 -18.94 1.61 5.63
N TYR A 61 -19.81 0.99 4.83
CA TYR A 61 -19.75 1.14 3.38
C TYR A 61 -19.97 2.59 2.99
N GLY A 62 -19.03 3.16 2.23
CA GLY A 62 -19.08 4.56 1.79
C GLY A 62 -18.76 5.60 2.88
N LEU A 63 -18.30 5.19 4.06
CA LEU A 63 -17.86 6.11 5.12
C LEU A 63 -16.33 6.15 5.21
N THR A 64 -15.80 7.36 5.32
CA THR A 64 -14.36 7.56 5.51
C THR A 64 -13.88 6.98 6.84
N PHE A 65 -12.68 6.43 6.83
CA PHE A 65 -12.03 5.91 8.02
C PHE A 65 -11.73 7.02 9.03
N SER A 66 -11.99 6.74 10.30
CA SER A 66 -11.60 7.64 11.39
C SER A 66 -10.08 7.66 11.57
N PRO A 67 -9.52 8.67 12.27
CA PRO A 67 -8.08 8.71 12.55
C PRO A 67 -7.54 7.43 13.23
N ASN A 68 -8.33 6.82 14.11
CA ASN A 68 -7.96 5.56 14.77
C ASN A 68 -7.92 4.38 13.78
N GLN A 69 -8.85 4.34 12.82
CA GLN A 69 -8.84 3.32 11.77
C GLN A 69 -7.64 3.51 10.83
N ILE A 70 -7.34 4.75 10.42
CA ILE A 70 -6.15 5.08 9.64
C ILE A 70 -4.89 4.59 10.36
N LYS A 71 -4.72 4.96 11.64
CA LYS A 71 -3.57 4.55 12.45
C LYS A 71 -3.44 3.02 12.55
N SER A 72 -4.55 2.33 12.81
CA SER A 72 -4.57 0.87 12.92
C SER A 72 -4.19 0.19 11.60
N HIS A 73 -4.76 0.66 10.48
CA HIS A 73 -4.51 0.11 9.16
C HIS A 73 -3.07 0.34 8.69
N VAL A 74 -2.56 1.56 8.87
CA VAL A 74 -1.16 1.90 8.54
C VAL A 74 -0.18 1.08 9.39
N ALA A 75 -0.44 0.93 10.70
CA ALA A 75 0.40 0.11 11.57
C ALA A 75 0.46 -1.36 11.12
N ARG A 76 -0.68 -1.93 10.69
CA ARG A 76 -0.73 -3.29 10.13
C ARG A 76 0.08 -3.40 8.84
N ALA A 77 -0.04 -2.43 7.94
CA ALA A 77 0.71 -2.43 6.68
C ALA A 77 2.23 -2.35 6.88
N ILE A 78 2.66 -1.54 7.85
CA ILE A 78 4.07 -1.47 8.25
C ILE A 78 4.55 -2.79 8.83
N LEU A 79 3.78 -3.40 9.75
CA LEU A 79 4.14 -4.69 10.33
C LEU A 79 4.26 -5.79 9.26
N THR A 80 3.31 -5.87 8.33
CA THR A 80 3.38 -6.78 7.18
C THR A 80 4.65 -6.54 6.37
N SER A 81 4.97 -5.28 6.06
CA SER A 81 6.17 -4.91 5.31
C SER A 81 7.45 -5.35 6.02
N MET A 82 7.54 -5.16 7.34
CA MET A 82 8.70 -5.60 8.12
C MET A 82 8.85 -7.13 8.12
N ILE A 83 7.74 -7.87 8.23
CA ILE A 83 7.74 -9.33 8.17
C ILE A 83 8.25 -9.82 6.80
N ILE A 84 7.77 -9.24 5.70
CA ILE A 84 8.23 -9.61 4.34
C ILE A 84 9.71 -9.25 4.14
N SER A 85 10.13 -8.08 4.62
CA SER A 85 11.53 -7.64 4.54
C SER A 85 12.46 -8.59 5.30
N GLN A 86 12.01 -9.18 6.40
CA GLN A 86 12.75 -10.20 7.14
C GLN A 86 12.79 -11.54 6.40
N GLN A 87 11.67 -11.95 5.79
CA GLN A 87 11.55 -13.23 5.07
C GLN A 87 12.36 -13.26 3.77
N LYS A 88 12.54 -12.10 3.11
CA LYS A 88 13.27 -11.97 1.85
C LYS A 88 12.86 -13.00 0.78
N PRO A 89 11.56 -13.09 0.41
CA PRO A 89 11.07 -14.06 -0.57
C PRO A 89 11.74 -13.98 -1.95
N ALA A 90 12.32 -12.83 -2.32
CA ALA A 90 13.12 -12.65 -3.53
C ALA A 90 14.62 -12.44 -3.23
N GLY A 91 15.10 -12.92 -2.07
CA GLY A 91 16.47 -12.69 -1.61
C GLY A 91 16.80 -11.20 -1.48
N SER A 92 17.97 -10.79 -1.95
CA SER A 92 18.43 -9.38 -1.94
C SER A 92 17.59 -8.44 -2.82
N LYS A 93 16.79 -8.99 -3.75
CA LYS A 93 15.87 -8.23 -4.60
C LYS A 93 14.56 -7.87 -3.91
N THR A 94 14.32 -8.37 -2.70
CA THR A 94 13.09 -8.07 -1.95
C THR A 94 13.06 -6.60 -1.57
N LYS A 95 12.03 -5.89 -2.02
CA LYS A 95 11.68 -4.53 -1.58
C LYS A 95 10.26 -4.53 -1.04
N VAL A 96 10.01 -3.64 -0.09
CA VAL A 96 8.70 -3.55 0.57
C VAL A 96 8.17 -2.13 0.50
N ALA A 97 6.85 -2.02 0.35
CA ALA A 97 6.17 -0.74 0.33
C ALA A 97 4.78 -0.83 0.95
N ILE A 98 4.24 0.33 1.28
CA ILE A 98 2.84 0.51 1.60
C ILE A 98 2.20 1.48 0.61
N ALA A 99 0.94 1.25 0.27
CA ALA A 99 0.18 2.11 -0.64
C ALA A 99 -1.04 2.67 0.08
N LEU A 100 -1.15 4.00 0.16
CA LEU A 100 -2.15 4.71 0.94
C LEU A 100 -2.85 5.78 0.10
N PRO A 101 -4.11 6.14 0.42
CA PRO A 101 -4.77 7.29 -0.18
C PRO A 101 -4.04 8.58 0.22
N ASP A 102 -3.88 9.51 -0.72
CA ASP A 102 -3.31 10.82 -0.48
C ASP A 102 -4.36 11.81 0.05
N ASN A 103 -4.91 11.50 1.22
CA ASN A 103 -5.79 12.39 1.96
C ASN A 103 -5.06 12.98 3.18
N PHE A 104 -5.64 14.01 3.80
CA PHE A 104 -5.02 14.68 4.95
C PHE A 104 -4.62 13.71 6.08
N GLY A 105 -5.49 12.75 6.41
CA GLY A 105 -5.26 11.83 7.52
C GLY A 105 -4.09 10.87 7.29
N HIS A 106 -4.01 10.26 6.11
CA HIS A 106 -2.93 9.35 5.74
C HIS A 106 -1.62 10.11 5.52
N ARG A 107 -1.65 11.23 4.79
CA ARG A 107 -0.44 12.06 4.55
C ARG A 107 0.18 12.55 5.85
N ASN A 108 -0.62 13.16 6.73
CA ASN A 108 -0.13 13.65 8.02
C ASN A 108 0.46 12.53 8.89
N LEU A 109 -0.12 11.32 8.86
CA LEU A 109 0.45 10.19 9.58
C LEU A 109 1.76 9.71 8.93
N SER A 110 1.80 9.56 7.61
CA SER A 110 2.99 9.13 6.86
C SER A 110 4.17 10.09 7.06
N GLU A 111 3.93 11.41 7.04
CA GLU A 111 4.97 12.41 7.27
C GLU A 111 5.57 12.31 8.68
N LYS A 112 4.74 12.05 9.69
CA LYS A 112 5.20 11.87 11.09
C LYS A 112 6.09 10.65 11.30
N ILE A 113 5.95 9.62 10.46
CA ILE A 113 6.68 8.35 10.58
C ILE A 113 7.70 8.15 9.45
N LEU A 114 7.89 9.14 8.58
CA LEU A 114 8.66 9.00 7.34
C LEU A 114 10.12 8.61 7.61
N GLN A 115 10.78 9.27 8.56
CA GLN A 115 12.21 9.04 8.81
C GLN A 115 12.49 7.60 9.29
N PRO A 116 11.76 7.05 10.27
CA PRO A 116 11.87 5.63 10.61
C PRO A 116 11.61 4.69 9.43
N LEU A 117 10.59 4.95 8.60
CA LEU A 117 10.29 4.09 7.44
C LEU A 117 11.38 4.15 6.37
N LYS A 118 12.01 5.31 6.15
CA LYS A 118 13.19 5.43 5.28
C LYS A 118 14.37 4.60 5.76
N GLN A 119 14.65 4.64 7.07
CA GLN A 119 15.71 3.82 7.67
C GLN A 119 15.45 2.32 7.48
N LEU A 120 14.17 1.91 7.52
CA LEU A 120 13.74 0.54 7.27
C LEU A 120 13.63 0.19 5.77
N SER A 121 13.94 1.13 4.86
CA SER A 121 13.75 0.96 3.41
C SER A 121 12.32 0.56 3.01
N ILE A 122 11.32 1.04 3.75
CA ILE A 122 9.90 0.86 3.43
C ILE A 122 9.43 2.08 2.65
N THR A 123 9.08 1.86 1.37
CA THR A 123 8.59 2.92 0.49
C THR A 123 7.11 3.23 0.77
N ILE A 124 6.70 4.49 0.70
CA ILE A 124 5.29 4.88 0.80
C ILE A 124 4.82 5.43 -0.54
N PHE A 125 3.84 4.76 -1.15
CA PHE A 125 3.08 5.30 -2.27
C PHE A 125 1.84 6.04 -1.75
N LEU A 126 1.65 7.27 -2.19
CA LEU A 126 0.47 8.09 -1.93
C LEU A 126 -0.34 8.24 -3.22
N ILE A 127 -1.61 7.82 -3.18
CA ILE A 127 -2.48 7.73 -4.36
C ILE A 127 -3.60 8.77 -4.24
N LYS A 128 -3.66 9.73 -5.17
CA LYS A 128 -4.75 10.70 -5.26
C LYS A 128 -5.95 10.13 -6.02
N ALA A 129 -7.12 10.74 -5.79
CA ALA A 129 -8.36 10.33 -6.42
C ALA A 129 -8.39 10.55 -7.96
N ASP A 130 -7.50 11.40 -8.49
CA ASP A 130 -7.31 11.62 -9.92
C ASP A 130 -6.40 10.58 -10.59
N GLY A 131 -5.91 9.59 -9.83
CA GLY A 131 -5.01 8.55 -10.30
C GLY A 131 -3.52 8.89 -10.21
N SER A 132 -3.15 10.10 -9.77
CA SER A 132 -1.74 10.46 -9.60
C SER A 132 -1.11 9.76 -8.40
N VAL A 133 0.16 9.38 -8.55
CA VAL A 133 0.94 8.65 -7.53
C VAL A 133 2.16 9.47 -7.14
N SER A 134 2.35 9.66 -5.84
CA SER A 134 3.55 10.26 -5.25
C SER A 134 4.30 9.24 -4.40
N VAL A 135 5.61 9.38 -4.30
CA VAL A 135 6.48 8.52 -3.49
C VAL A 135 7.12 9.35 -2.39
N LEU A 136 7.13 8.85 -1.14
CA LEU A 136 7.79 9.50 0.00
C LEU A 136 9.07 8.79 0.42
#